data_AF-A0A0B3APM5-F1
#
_entry.id   AF-A0A0B3APM5-F1
#
_cell.length_a   1.000
_cell.length_b   1.000
_cell.length_c   1.000
_cell.angle_alpha   90.00
_cell.angle_beta   90.00
_cell.angle_gamma   90.00
#
_symmetry.space_group_name_H-M   'P 1'
#
loop_
_entity.id
_entity.type
_entity.pdbx_description
1 polymer ?
#
loop_
_entity_poly.entity_id
_entity_poly.type
_entity_poly.pdbx_seq_one_letter_code
_entity_poly.pdbx_strand_id
1 'polypeptide(L)'
;MIGKELLEFIERENKRLNEHFHKDDSKKEVALLRLAKLTEEVGEVSDELLKSFYYARKHKLEKGNNLDIEIADVIIVTLLLAKNMNVDIDKALREKIKNIEAREY
;
A
#
# COMPACT_ATOMS: atom_id res chain seq x y z
N MET A 1 7.05 15.08 -4.16
CA MET A 1 7.94 14.00 -3.70
C MET A 1 7.42 12.67 -4.20
N ILE A 2 6.10 12.45 -4.13
CA ILE A 2 5.44 11.44 -4.98
C ILE A 2 5.25 12.00 -6.39
N GLY A 3 5.39 11.14 -7.41
CA GLY A 3 5.16 11.50 -8.81
C GLY A 3 3.70 11.88 -9.05
N LYS A 4 3.48 12.93 -9.84
CA LYS A 4 2.12 13.45 -10.15
C LYS A 4 1.23 12.38 -10.79
N GLU A 5 1.80 11.59 -11.70
CA GLU A 5 1.11 10.49 -12.37
C GLU A 5 0.56 9.44 -11.39
N LEU A 6 1.35 9.08 -10.36
CA LEU A 6 0.91 8.13 -9.35
C LEU A 6 -0.24 8.70 -8.51
N LEU A 7 -0.17 9.97 -8.09
CA LEU A 7 -1.27 10.58 -7.33
C LEU A 7 -2.56 10.68 -8.16
N GLU A 8 -2.45 10.99 -9.46
CA GLU A 8 -3.59 10.99 -10.38
C GLU A 8 -4.19 9.58 -10.56
N PHE A 9 -3.35 8.55 -10.62
CA PHE A 9 -3.79 7.17 -10.60
C PHE A 9 -4.55 6.84 -9.32
N ILE A 10 -4.02 7.19 -8.14
CA ILE A 10 -4.66 6.94 -6.85
C ILE A 10 -6.00 7.67 -6.75
N GLU A 11 -6.12 8.88 -7.26
CA GLU A 11 -7.38 9.62 -7.30
C GLU A 11 -8.44 8.87 -8.12
N ARG A 12 -8.08 8.50 -9.35
CA ARG A 12 -8.96 7.78 -10.28
C ARG A 12 -9.39 6.44 -9.69
N GLU A 13 -8.45 5.71 -9.11
CA GLU A 13 -8.68 4.38 -8.57
C GLU A 13 -9.54 4.42 -7.30
N ASN A 14 -9.27 5.35 -6.39
CA ASN A 14 -10.12 5.54 -5.22
C ASN A 14 -11.56 5.87 -5.62
N LYS A 15 -11.76 6.73 -6.63
CA LYS A 15 -13.09 7.03 -7.15
C LYS A 15 -13.76 5.77 -7.71
N ARG A 16 -13.07 5.02 -8.58
CA ARG A 16 -13.57 3.77 -9.18
C ARG A 16 -14.00 2.75 -8.12
N LEU A 17 -13.16 2.52 -7.12
CA LEU A 17 -13.44 1.55 -6.07
C LEU A 17 -14.60 1.99 -5.17
N ASN A 18 -14.70 3.28 -4.85
CA ASN A 18 -15.80 3.78 -4.04
C ASN A 18 -17.14 3.69 -4.78
N GLU A 19 -17.16 3.97 -6.08
CA GLU A 19 -18.36 3.84 -6.92
C GLU A 19 -18.81 2.38 -7.08
N HIS A 20 -17.86 1.44 -7.16
CA HIS A 20 -18.14 0.04 -7.47
C HIS A 20 -18.45 -0.82 -6.22
N PHE A 21 -17.70 -0.62 -5.14
CA PHE A 21 -17.75 -1.51 -3.97
C PHE A 21 -18.33 -0.87 -2.71
N HIS A 22 -18.35 0.46 -2.62
CA HIS A 22 -18.58 1.18 -1.37
C HIS A 22 -19.63 2.27 -1.48
N LYS A 23 -20.58 2.12 -2.42
CA LYS A 23 -21.57 3.16 -2.71
C LYS A 23 -22.41 3.53 -1.49
N ASP A 24 -22.69 2.55 -0.63
CA ASP A 24 -23.52 2.70 0.56
C ASP A 24 -22.70 2.70 1.86
N ASP A 25 -21.38 2.48 1.78
CA ASP A 25 -20.50 2.40 2.95
C ASP A 25 -20.16 3.79 3.48
N SER A 26 -20.08 3.92 4.80
CA SER A 26 -19.54 5.10 5.43
C SER A 26 -18.04 5.23 5.19
N LYS A 27 -17.52 6.47 5.27
CA LYS A 27 -16.07 6.75 5.20
C LYS A 27 -15.25 5.88 6.17
N LYS A 28 -15.82 5.57 7.35
CA LYS A 28 -15.17 4.73 8.37
C LYS A 28 -15.06 3.28 7.91
N GLU A 29 -16.12 2.72 7.33
CA GLU A 29 -16.12 1.34 6.83
C GLU A 29 -15.12 1.17 5.68
N VAL A 30 -15.11 2.10 4.73
CA VAL A 30 -14.12 2.07 3.63
C VAL A 30 -12.68 2.13 4.15
N ALA A 31 -12.40 2.97 5.15
CA ALA A 31 -11.07 3.04 5.74
C ALA A 31 -10.66 1.72 6.41
N LEU A 32 -11.59 1.04 7.09
CA LEU A 32 -11.33 -0.28 7.69
C LEU A 32 -11.09 -1.36 6.63
N LEU A 33 -11.83 -1.33 5.52
CA LEU A 33 -11.63 -2.25 4.41
C LEU A 33 -10.26 -2.02 3.73
N ARG A 34 -9.85 -0.77 3.56
CA ARG A 34 -8.51 -0.43 3.05
C ARG A 34 -7.40 -0.90 4.01
N LEU A 35 -7.61 -0.80 5.32
CA LEU A 35 -6.68 -1.32 6.32
C LEU A 35 -6.58 -2.85 6.28
N ALA A 36 -7.71 -3.54 6.11
CA ALA A 36 -7.72 -5.00 5.93
C ALA A 36 -6.94 -5.40 4.68
N LYS A 37 -7.18 -4.74 3.53
CA LYS A 37 -6.42 -5.00 2.29
C LYS A 37 -4.93 -4.69 2.45
N LEU A 38 -4.57 -3.60 3.14
CA LEU A 38 -3.16 -3.29 3.43
C LEU A 38 -2.48 -4.43 4.24
N THR A 39 -3.21 -5.04 5.16
CA THR A 39 -2.71 -6.16 5.97
C THR A 39 -2.50 -7.41 5.11
N GLU A 40 -3.37 -7.64 4.13
CA GLU A 40 -3.24 -8.71 3.14
C GLU A 40 -1.96 -8.52 2.29
N GLU A 41 -1.76 -7.34 1.70
CA GLU A 41 -0.57 -7.06 0.86
C GLU A 41 0.75 -7.24 1.63
N VAL A 42 0.79 -6.83 2.91
CA VAL A 42 1.97 -7.05 3.77
C VAL A 42 2.21 -8.54 4.02
N GLY A 43 1.13 -9.32 4.10
CA GLY A 43 1.21 -10.78 4.16
C GLY A 43 1.77 -11.40 2.88
N GLU A 44 1.41 -10.87 1.72
CA GLU A 44 1.92 -11.31 0.40
C GLU A 44 3.39 -10.97 0.24
N VAL A 45 3.82 -9.75 0.61
CA VAL A 45 5.25 -9.38 0.72
C VAL A 45 6.00 -10.36 1.62
N SER A 46 5.42 -10.74 2.76
CA SER A 46 6.03 -11.69 3.69
C SER A 46 6.19 -13.08 3.05
N ASP A 47 5.21 -13.56 2.29
CA ASP A 47 5.29 -14.85 1.59
C ASP A 47 6.38 -14.83 0.50
N GLU A 48 6.46 -13.74 -0.28
CA GLU A 48 7.49 -13.57 -1.31
C GLU A 48 8.89 -13.44 -0.71
N LEU A 49 9.05 -12.76 0.42
CA LEU A 49 10.34 -12.67 1.11
C LEU A 49 10.79 -14.04 1.63
N LEU A 50 9.88 -14.84 2.18
CA LEU A 50 10.18 -16.21 2.61
C LEU A 50 10.56 -17.11 1.43
N LYS A 51 9.96 -16.91 0.24
CA LYS A 51 10.38 -17.59 -0.99
C LYS A 51 11.79 -17.17 -1.40
N SER A 52 12.10 -15.86 -1.39
CA SER A 52 13.44 -15.31 -1.71
C SER A 52 14.55 -15.91 -0.85
N PHE A 53 14.24 -16.24 0.41
CA PHE A 53 15.19 -16.84 1.34
C PHE A 53 15.11 -18.38 1.43
N TYR A 54 14.34 -19.03 0.54
CA TYR A 54 14.13 -20.49 0.53
C TYR A 54 13.56 -21.06 1.83
N TYR A 55 12.86 -20.23 2.62
CA TYR A 55 12.17 -20.66 3.85
C TYR A 55 10.72 -21.08 3.60
N ALA A 56 10.20 -20.90 2.39
CA ALA A 56 8.86 -21.33 2.01
C ALA A 56 8.77 -22.85 1.72
N ARG A 57 7.54 -23.40 1.77
CA ARG A 57 7.26 -24.81 1.41
C ARG A 57 7.62 -25.07 -0.06
N LYS A 58 8.11 -26.27 -0.39
CA LYS A 58 8.61 -26.64 -1.74
C LYS A 58 7.66 -26.25 -2.89
N HIS A 59 6.37 -26.55 -2.78
CA HIS A 59 5.36 -26.19 -3.80
C HIS A 59 5.17 -24.67 -4.01
N LYS A 60 5.61 -23.83 -3.06
CA LYS A 60 5.61 -22.37 -3.18
C LYS A 60 6.87 -21.83 -3.85
N LEU A 61 8.00 -22.51 -3.71
CA LEU A 61 9.27 -22.15 -4.36
C LEU A 61 9.28 -22.44 -5.86
N GLU A 62 8.44 -23.39 -6.30
CA GLU A 62 8.23 -23.71 -7.72
C GLU A 62 7.44 -22.61 -8.45
N LYS A 63 6.72 -21.76 -7.69
CA LYS A 63 6.08 -20.56 -8.21
C LYS A 63 7.11 -19.43 -8.10
N GLY A 64 7.35 -18.71 -9.19
CA GLY A 64 8.30 -17.60 -9.24
C GLY A 64 8.07 -16.55 -8.15
N ASN A 65 9.03 -15.64 -8.00
CA ASN A 65 8.98 -14.59 -6.98
C ASN A 65 8.50 -13.27 -7.57
N ASN A 66 7.54 -12.62 -6.91
CA ASN A 66 6.94 -11.35 -7.34
C ASN A 66 7.10 -10.23 -6.31
N LEU A 67 8.15 -10.29 -5.47
CA LEU A 67 8.34 -9.38 -4.34
C LEU A 67 8.24 -7.89 -4.72
N ASP A 68 8.72 -7.50 -5.89
CA ASP A 68 8.65 -6.13 -6.40
C ASP A 68 7.20 -5.67 -6.63
N ILE A 69 6.36 -6.54 -7.19
CA ILE A 69 4.92 -6.30 -7.38
C ILE A 69 4.21 -6.19 -6.03
N GLU A 70 4.44 -7.14 -5.12
CA GLU A 70 3.78 -7.11 -3.80
C GLU A 70 4.18 -5.87 -2.99
N ILE A 71 5.43 -5.41 -3.10
CA ILE A 71 5.87 -4.14 -2.49
C ILE A 71 5.13 -2.96 -3.12
N ALA A 72 4.93 -2.96 -4.44
CA ALA A 72 4.18 -1.92 -5.12
C ALA A 72 2.71 -1.90 -4.67
N ASP A 73 2.10 -3.06 -4.46
CA ASP A 73 0.72 -3.17 -3.97
C ASP A 73 0.57 -2.61 -2.55
N VAL A 74 1.51 -2.89 -1.64
CA VAL A 74 1.56 -2.25 -0.31
C VAL A 74 1.59 -0.72 -0.42
N ILE A 75 2.40 -0.17 -1.33
CA ILE A 75 2.48 1.29 -1.54
C ILE A 75 1.13 1.82 -2.05
N ILE A 76 0.55 1.19 -3.07
CA ILE A 76 -0.71 1.62 -3.67
C ILE A 76 -1.84 1.61 -2.64
N VAL A 77 -1.99 0.52 -1.89
CA VAL A 77 -3.06 0.39 -0.89
C VAL A 77 -2.85 1.38 0.27
N THR A 78 -1.60 1.64 0.66
CA THR A 78 -1.28 2.69 1.64
C THR A 78 -1.71 4.08 1.14
N LEU A 79 -1.45 4.40 -0.14
CA LEU A 79 -1.86 5.68 -0.72
C LEU A 79 -3.38 5.80 -0.86
N LEU A 80 -4.07 4.71 -1.20
CA LEU A 80 -5.54 4.66 -1.19
C LEU A 80 -6.08 4.94 0.21
N LEU A 81 -5.54 4.29 1.25
CA LEU A 81 -5.93 4.54 2.64
C LEU A 81 -5.69 6.02 3.04
N ALA A 82 -4.52 6.57 2.71
CA ALA A 82 -4.22 7.98 2.95
C ALA A 82 -5.24 8.91 2.26
N LYS A 83 -5.59 8.61 1.00
CA LYS A 83 -6.61 9.35 0.26
C LYS A 83 -7.98 9.25 0.92
N ASN A 84 -8.43 8.06 1.30
CA ASN A 84 -9.69 7.85 2.01
C ASN A 84 -9.73 8.62 3.34
N MET A 85 -8.60 8.79 4.00
CA MET A 85 -8.48 9.52 5.27
C MET A 85 -8.22 11.03 5.10
N ASN A 86 -8.18 11.55 3.87
CA ASN A 86 -7.83 12.93 3.54
C ASN A 86 -6.45 13.36 4.09
N VAL A 87 -5.47 12.45 4.08
CA VAL A 87 -4.10 12.74 4.48
C VAL A 87 -3.35 13.34 3.29
N ASP A 88 -2.74 14.51 3.49
CA ASP A 88 -1.77 15.07 2.56
C ASP A 88 -0.44 14.31 2.68
N ILE A 89 -0.33 13.23 1.92
CA ILE A 89 0.78 12.31 2.00
C ILE A 89 2.10 12.93 1.51
N ASP A 90 2.07 13.86 0.54
CA ASP A 90 3.30 14.51 0.05
C ASP A 90 3.88 15.41 1.15
N LYS A 91 3.03 16.20 1.81
CA LYS A 91 3.45 17.00 2.97
C LYS A 91 3.95 16.12 4.12
N ALA A 92 3.18 15.09 4.50
CA ALA A 92 3.53 14.22 5.61
C ALA A 92 4.87 13.51 5.41
N LEU A 93 5.13 13.02 4.19
CA LEU A 93 6.40 12.37 3.88
C LEU A 93 7.58 13.37 3.90
N ARG A 94 7.41 14.59 3.38
CA ARG A 94 8.48 15.62 3.43
C ARG A 94 8.87 15.96 4.86
N GLU A 95 7.88 16.15 5.73
CA GLU A 95 8.11 16.40 7.15
C GLU A 95 8.82 15.21 7.81
N LYS A 96 8.39 13.98 7.49
CA LYS A 96 9.01 12.77 8.04
C LYS A 96 10.46 12.59 7.59
N ILE A 97 10.77 12.83 6.30
CA ILE A 97 12.12 12.74 5.76
C ILE A 97 13.04 13.76 6.42
N LYS A 98 12.61 15.03 6.49
CA LYS A 98 13.38 16.07 7.19
C LYS A 98 13.73 15.65 8.64
N ASN A 99 12.77 15.06 9.34
CA ASN A 99 12.98 14.56 10.70
C ASN A 99 13.89 13.33 10.78
N ILE A 100 13.98 12.51 9.73
CA ILE A 100 14.89 11.37 9.66
C ILE A 100 16.32 11.85 9.37
N GLU A 101 16.48 12.76 8.40
CA GLU A 101 17.78 13.32 8.02
C GLU A 101 18.44 14.12 9.16
N ALA A 102 17.63 14.71 10.05
CA ALA A 102 18.12 15.42 11.23
C ALA A 102 18.49 14.50 12.41
N ARG A 103 18.32 13.17 12.29
CA ARG A 103 18.71 12.23 13.36
C ARG A 103 20.20 11.95 13.31
N GLU A 104 20.86 12.08 14.45
CA GLU A 104 22.20 11.58 14.67
C GLU A 104 22.11 10.15 15.25
N TYR A 105 22.88 9.22 14.70
CA TYR A 105 22.97 7.81 15.10
C TYR A 105 24.37 7.48 15.60
#